data_AF-A0A9D9G358-F1
#
_entry.id   AF-A0A9D9G358-F1
#
_cell.length_a   1.000
_cell.length_b   1.000
_cell.length_c   1.000
_cell.angle_alpha   90.00
_cell.angle_beta   90.00
_cell.angle_gamma   90.00
#
_symmetry.space_group_name_H-M   'P 1'
#
loop_
_entity.id
_entity.type
_entity.pdbx_description
1 polymer ?
#
loop_
_entity_poly.entity_id
_entity_poly.type
_entity_poly.pdbx_seq_one_letter_code
_entity_poly.pdbx_strand_id
1 'polypeptide(L)' 'MGKFSSEEIESQYNLIKMLLAEPDKYRDAINAIKKDIAYMPIELKKKLDEENIIL' A
#
# COMPACT_ATOMS: atom_id res chain seq x y z
N MET A 1 19.16 -2.13 4.26
CA MET A 1 17.73 -1.78 4.34
C MET A 1 17.08 -2.84 5.21
N GLY A 2 16.58 -2.46 6.39
CA GLY A 2 15.93 -3.41 7.30
C GLY A 2 14.79 -4.12 6.57
N LYS A 3 14.69 -5.44 6.74
CA LYS A 3 13.52 -6.18 6.27
C LYS A 3 12.33 -5.63 7.06
N PHE A 4 11.29 -5.20 6.36
CA PHE A 4 10.02 -4.88 7.02
C PHE A 4 9.51 -6.15 7.69
N SER A 5 9.00 -5.99 8.91
CA SER A 5 8.37 -7.08 9.65
C SER A 5 7.01 -7.39 9.03
N SER A 6 6.52 -8.62 9.20
CA SER A 6 5.21 -9.00 8.69
C SER A 6 4.09 -8.09 9.20
N GLU A 7 4.17 -7.65 10.46
CA GLU A 7 3.21 -6.68 11.05
C GLU A 7 3.25 -5.31 10.37
N GLU A 8 4.42 -4.83 9.96
CA GLU A 8 4.56 -3.56 9.24
C GLU A 8 3.94 -3.65 7.85
N ILE A 9 4.15 -4.78 7.16
CA ILE A 9 3.54 -5.06 5.86
C ILE A 9 2.01 -5.14 6.00
N GLU A 10 1.51 -5.85 7.02
CA GLU A 10 0.07 -5.96 7.29
C GLU A 10 -0.55 -4.58 7.58
N SER A 11 0.13 -3.75 8.39
CA SER A 11 -0.33 -2.42 8.76
C SER A 11 -0.41 -1.49 7.54
N GLN A 12 0.62 -1.50 6.69
CA GLN A 12 0.62 -0.70 5.46
C GLN A 12 -0.44 -1.19 4.47
N TYR A 13 -0.63 -2.50 4.35
CA TYR A 13 -1.66 -3.09 3.53
C TYR A 13 -3.07 -2.62 3.94
N ASN A 14 -3.37 -2.71 5.23
CA ASN A 14 -4.66 -2.29 5.77
C ASN A 14 -4.90 -0.79 5.60
N LEU A 15 -3.85 0.01 5.76
CA LEU A 15 -3.91 1.45 5.51
C LEU A 15 -4.26 1.75 4.05
N ILE A 16 -3.58 1.09 3.10
CA ILE A 16 -3.89 1.24 1.66
C ILE A 16 -5.36 0.87 1.37
N LYS A 17 -5.85 -0.25 1.92
CA LYS A 17 -7.27 -0.65 1.76
C LYS A 17 -8.24 0.39 2.32
N MET A 18 -7.95 0.94 3.49
CA MET A 18 -8.78 1.99 4.10
C MET A 18 -8.81 3.25 3.22
N LEU A 19 -7.66 3.68 2.69
CA LEU A 19 -7.59 4.87 1.83
C LEU A 19 -8.38 4.67 0.53
N LEU A 20 -8.27 3.48 -0.07
CA LEU A 20 -8.99 3.12 -1.29
C LEU A 20 -10.50 2.95 -1.09
N ALA A 21 -10.98 2.85 0.16
CA ALA A 21 -12.41 2.83 0.46
C ALA A 21 -13.06 4.22 0.30
N GLU A 22 -12.30 5.32 0.47
CA GLU A 22 -12.75 6.69 0.24
C GLU A 22 -11.75 7.45 -0.68
N PRO A 23 -11.59 7.04 -1.95
CA PRO A 23 -10.48 7.51 -2.78
C PRO A 23 -10.53 9.02 -3.10
N ASP A 24 -11.73 9.61 -3.19
CA ASP A 24 -11.88 11.06 -3.38
C ASP A 24 -11.38 11.88 -2.19
N LYS A 25 -11.58 11.37 -0.98
CA LYS A 25 -11.18 12.03 0.27
C LYS A 25 -9.68 11.92 0.51
N TYR A 26 -9.07 10.81 0.09
CA TYR A 26 -7.66 10.51 0.32
C TYR A 26 -6.80 10.53 -0.94
N ARG A 27 -7.26 11.22 -1.99
CA ARG A 27 -6.61 11.27 -3.30
C ARG A 27 -5.12 11.61 -3.23
N ASP A 28 -4.75 12.60 -2.41
CA ASP A 28 -3.35 13.01 -2.25
C ASP A 28 -2.50 11.92 -1.58
N ALA A 29 -3.03 11.26 -0.55
CA ALA A 29 -2.35 10.16 0.12
C ALA A 29 -2.16 8.95 -0.81
N ILE A 30 -3.19 8.60 -1.59
CA ILE A 30 -3.11 7.54 -2.61
C ILE A 30 -2.06 7.88 -3.66
N ASN A 31 -2.04 9.13 -4.15
CA ASN A 31 -1.03 9.57 -5.12
C ASN A 31 0.40 9.55 -4.56
N ALA A 32 0.59 9.87 -3.28
CA ALA A 32 1.89 9.76 -2.62
C ALA A 32 2.33 8.29 -2.55
N ILE A 33 1.45 7.40 -2.07
CA ILE A 33 1.68 5.95 -2.03
C ILE A 33 2.03 5.40 -3.41
N LYS A 34 1.31 5.82 -4.46
CA LYS A 34 1.58 5.40 -5.84
C LYS A 34 3.00 5.79 -6.30
N LYS A 35 3.51 6.95 -5.88
CA LYS A 35 4.89 7.37 -6.19
C LYS A 35 5.92 6.55 -5.42
N ASP A 36 5.63 6.25 -4.16
CA ASP A 36 6.53 5.51 -3.28
C ASP A 36 6.44 3.97 -3.43
N ILE A 37 5.42 3.45 -4.15
CA ILE A 37 5.20 2.00 -4.35
C ILE A 37 6.44 1.32 -4.94
N ALA A 38 7.26 2.02 -5.71
CA ALA A 38 8.51 1.50 -6.26
C ALA A 38 9.50 1.09 -5.15
N TYR A 39 9.51 1.82 -4.03
CA TYR A 39 10.40 1.61 -2.88
C TYR A 39 9.79 0.73 -1.78
N MET A 40 8.51 0.37 -1.90
CA MET A 40 7.83 -0.51 -0.94
C MET A 40 8.31 -1.98 -1.03
N PRO A 41 8.13 -2.77 0.05
CA PRO A 41 8.49 -4.19 0.07
C PRO A 41 7.80 -5.00 -1.02
N ILE A 42 8.52 -5.95 -1.62
CA ILE A 42 7.98 -6.86 -2.66
C ILE A 42 6.79 -7.65 -2.13
N GLU A 43 6.83 -8.06 -0.86
CA GLU A 43 5.73 -8.76 -0.18
C GLU A 43 4.44 -7.94 -0.14
N LEU A 44 4.53 -6.63 0.14
CA LEU A 44 3.36 -5.74 0.11
C LEU A 44 2.80 -5.62 -1.31
N LYS A 45 3.66 -5.46 -2.32
CA LYS A 45 3.23 -5.37 -3.72
C LYS A 45 2.52 -6.63 -4.18
N LYS A 46 3.04 -7.82 -3.84
CA LYS A 46 2.39 -9.10 -4.14
C LYS A 46 1.01 -9.19 -3.51
N LYS A 47 0.86 -8.79 -2.24
CA LYS A 47 -0.41 -8.84 -1.53
C LYS A 47 -1.46 -7.91 -2.19
N LEU A 48 -1.05 -6.72 -2.64
CA LEU A 48 -1.91 -5.81 -3.39
C LEU A 48 -2.30 -6.37 -4.76
N ASP A 49 -1.37 -7.00 -5.47
CA ASP A 49 -1.60 -7.64 -6.78
C ASP A 49 -2.58 -8.82 -6.67
N GLU A 50 -2.44 -9.66 -5.63
CA GLU A 50 -3.35 -10.79 -5.35
C GLU A 50 -4.81 -10.35 -5.14
N GLU A 51 -5.04 -9.19 -4.51
CA GLU A 51 -6.38 -8.61 -4.35
C GLU A 51 -6.81 -7.68 -5.51
N ASN A 52 -6.06 -7.63 -6.62
CA ASN A 52 -6.29 -6.74 -7.77
C ASN A 52 -6.38 -5.24 -7.40
N ILE A 53 -5.65 -4.83 -6.37
CA ILE A 53 -5.60 -3.45 -5.91
C ILE A 53 -4.62 -2.68 -6.80
N ILE A 54 -5.17 -1.83 -7.68
CA ILE A 54 -4.38 -0.99 -8.59
C ILE A 54 -4.26 0.42 -7.99
N LEU A 55 -3.02 0.81 -7.69
CA LEU A 55 -2.65 2.15 -7.20
C LEU A 55 -2.25 3.08 -8.34
#